data_AF-A0A1A6FPC5-F1
#
_entry.id   AF-A0A1A6FPC5-F1
#
_cell.length_a   1.000
_cell.length_b   1.000
_cell.length_c   1.000
_cell.angle_alpha   90.00
_cell.angle_beta   90.00
_cell.angle_gamma   90.00
#
_symmetry.space_group_name_H-M   'P 1'
#
loop_
_entity.id
_entity.type
_entity.pdbx_description
1 polymer ?
#
loop_
_entity_poly.entity_id
_entity_poly.type
_entity_poly.pdbx_seq_one_letter_code
_entity_poly.pdbx_strand_id
1 'polypeptide(L)'
;MIRELLTREGERLSQGAIQDLTRDLGVSRATAYRMIKTFRSCGAVTSPFTRPVGRPKGARVLDTTRETLIRDAIENFYLQPARPKFSQLVREISKRCLKERLPAPNWRTIKARVHDIDVETRARRRSEPV
;
A
#
# COMPACT_ATOMS: atom_id res chain seq x y z
N MET A 1 6.95 23.43 -14.82
CA MET A 1 8.35 23.19 -15.23
C MET A 1 8.55 21.95 -16.12
N ILE A 2 8.77 20.71 -15.62
CA ILE A 2 9.01 19.55 -16.53
C ILE A 2 7.82 19.29 -17.47
N ARG A 3 6.59 19.37 -16.95
CA ARG A 3 5.37 19.24 -17.75
C ARG A 3 5.33 20.28 -18.88
N GLU A 4 5.59 21.54 -18.53
CA GLU A 4 5.53 22.67 -19.46
C GLU A 4 6.62 22.60 -20.54
N LEU A 5 7.82 22.15 -20.16
CA LEU A 5 8.93 21.85 -21.07
C LEU A 5 8.58 20.71 -22.05
N LEU A 6 7.96 19.63 -21.56
CA LEU A 6 7.52 18.51 -22.39
C LEU A 6 6.31 18.87 -23.28
N THR A 7 5.43 19.77 -22.85
CA THR A 7 4.32 20.28 -23.67
C THR A 7 4.81 21.22 -24.78
N ARG A 8 5.88 21.98 -24.55
CA ARG A 8 6.46 22.91 -25.54
C ARG A 8 7.33 22.21 -26.60
N GLU A 9 8.15 21.22 -26.22
CA GLU A 9 9.11 20.58 -27.15
C GLU A 9 8.74 19.16 -27.60
N GLY A 10 7.70 18.55 -27.01
CA GLY A 10 7.20 17.24 -27.43
C GLY A 10 8.19 16.07 -27.24
N GLU A 11 8.34 15.21 -28.26
CA GLU A 11 9.14 13.98 -28.18
C GLU A 11 10.66 14.19 -28.22
N ARG A 12 11.15 15.31 -28.77
CA ARG A 12 12.58 15.60 -28.93
C ARG A 12 12.94 16.86 -28.15
N LEU A 13 13.60 16.66 -27.02
CA LEU A 13 14.14 17.76 -26.21
C LEU A 13 15.50 18.19 -26.75
N SER A 14 15.67 19.48 -27.00
CA SER A 14 16.96 20.06 -27.36
C SER A 14 17.98 19.97 -26.20
N GLN A 15 19.28 19.97 -26.53
CA GLN A 15 20.33 19.97 -25.50
C GLN A 15 20.24 21.21 -24.59
N GLY A 16 19.88 22.37 -25.16
CA GLY A 16 19.66 23.61 -24.40
C GLY A 16 18.52 23.48 -23.39
N ALA A 17 17.38 22.93 -23.80
CA ALA A 17 16.24 22.71 -22.91
C ALA A 17 16.58 21.78 -21.72
N ILE A 18 17.42 20.77 -21.94
CA ILE A 18 17.88 19.87 -20.87
C ILE A 18 18.86 20.57 -19.93
N GLN A 19 19.72 21.44 -20.46
CA GLN A 19 20.69 22.19 -19.68
C GLN A 19 20.01 23.23 -18.78
N ASP A 20 19.01 23.94 -19.31
CA ASP A 20 18.15 24.84 -18.55
C ASP A 20 17.39 24.08 -17.46
N LEU A 21 16.81 22.92 -17.80
CA LEU A 21 16.13 22.07 -16.83
C LEU A 21 17.04 21.62 -15.69
N THR A 22 18.29 21.24 -15.99
CA THR A 22 19.26 20.84 -14.96
C THR A 22 19.66 21.99 -14.06
N ARG A 23 19.79 23.20 -14.61
CA ARG A 23 20.13 24.42 -13.86
C ARG A 23 18.97 24.81 -12.93
N ASP A 24 17.76 24.82 -13.46
CA ASP A 24 16.57 25.26 -12.73
C ASP A 24 16.18 24.26 -11.61
N LEU A 25 16.41 22.96 -11.80
CA LEU A 25 16.15 21.93 -10.79
C LEU A 25 17.35 21.60 -9.89
N GLY A 26 18.55 22.09 -10.21
CA GLY A 26 19.78 21.74 -9.50
C GLY A 26 20.13 20.25 -9.54
N VAL A 27 19.79 19.54 -10.62
CA VAL A 27 20.00 18.09 -10.76
C VAL A 27 21.00 17.75 -11.87
N SER A 28 21.66 16.60 -11.77
CA SER A 28 22.55 16.12 -12.84
C SER A 28 21.79 15.86 -14.15
N ARG A 29 22.47 15.95 -15.30
CA ARG A 29 21.90 15.58 -16.62
C ARG A 29 21.31 14.17 -16.61
N ALA A 30 21.99 13.21 -15.98
CA ALA A 30 21.52 11.84 -15.86
C ALA A 30 20.22 11.72 -15.02
N THR A 31 20.05 12.59 -14.02
CA THR A 31 18.82 12.67 -13.22
C THR A 31 17.69 13.31 -14.03
N ALA A 32 17.97 14.38 -14.77
CA ALA A 32 16.99 15.02 -15.65
C ALA A 32 16.42 14.05 -16.71
N TYR A 33 17.28 13.28 -17.39
CA TYR A 33 16.83 12.24 -18.33
C TYR A 33 15.98 11.16 -17.67
N ARG A 34 16.32 10.74 -16.44
CA ARG A 34 15.51 9.79 -15.66
C ARG A 34 14.13 10.36 -15.37
N MET A 35 14.04 11.62 -14.94
CA MET A 35 12.77 12.30 -14.68
C MET A 35 11.92 12.41 -15.94
N ILE A 36 12.51 12.79 -17.08
CA ILE A 36 11.83 12.86 -18.39
C ILE A 36 11.27 11.49 -18.78
N LYS A 37 12.08 10.42 -18.66
CA LYS A 37 11.66 9.05 -18.97
C LYS A 37 10.48 8.63 -18.10
N THR A 38 10.54 8.91 -16.80
CA THR A 38 9.45 8.61 -15.84
C THR A 38 8.18 9.40 -16.17
N PHE A 39 8.31 10.67 -16.54
CA PHE A 39 7.18 11.51 -16.95
C PHE A 39 6.48 10.96 -18.21
N ARG A 40 7.26 10.50 -19.21
CA ARG A 40 6.72 9.89 -20.43
C ARG A 40 6.02 8.55 -20.16
N SER A 41 6.51 7.75 -19.21
CA SER A 41 5.93 6.43 -18.92
C SER A 41 4.65 6.47 -18.08
N CYS A 42 4.49 7.45 -17.18
CA CYS A 42 3.36 7.50 -16.24
C CYS A 42 2.28 8.52 -16.62
N GLY A 43 2.53 9.36 -17.63
CA GLY A 43 1.64 10.46 -18.00
C GLY A 43 1.68 11.62 -16.98
N ALA A 44 1.15 12.77 -17.40
CA ALA A 44 1.32 14.08 -16.75
C ALA A 44 0.62 14.25 -15.37
N VAL A 45 0.06 13.18 -14.80
CA VAL A 45 -0.83 13.26 -13.61
C VAL A 45 -0.08 13.04 -12.30
N THR A 46 1.07 12.37 -12.32
CA THR A 46 1.82 12.05 -11.10
C THR A 46 3.23 12.58 -11.17
N SER A 47 3.60 13.44 -10.20
CA SER A 47 4.99 13.82 -9.98
C SER A 47 5.84 12.54 -9.84
N PRO A 48 7.05 12.49 -10.42
CA PRO A 48 7.96 11.33 -10.30
C PRO A 48 8.23 10.94 -8.85
N PHE A 49 8.13 11.89 -7.92
CA PHE A 49 8.29 11.69 -6.49
C PHE A 49 7.05 11.11 -5.79
N THR A 50 5.90 11.08 -6.46
CA THR A 50 4.63 10.55 -5.93
C THR A 50 4.48 9.05 -6.16
N ARG A 51 5.42 8.41 -6.89
CA ARG A 51 5.39 6.95 -7.01
C ARG A 51 5.54 6.34 -5.62
N PRO A 52 4.61 5.49 -5.14
CA PRO A 52 4.79 4.81 -3.87
C PRO A 52 6.03 3.93 -3.97
N VAL A 53 7.08 4.30 -3.23
CA VAL A 53 8.30 3.51 -3.10
C VAL A 53 8.05 2.45 -2.04
N GLY A 54 8.28 1.18 -2.39
CA GLY A 54 8.08 0.03 -1.51
C GLY A 54 6.79 -0.75 -1.79
N ARG A 55 6.50 -1.73 -0.92
CA ARG A 55 5.30 -2.57 -1.01
C ARG A 55 4.05 -1.69 -0.85
N PRO A 56 3.04 -1.80 -1.73
CA PRO A 56 1.84 -0.97 -1.63
C PRO A 56 1.16 -1.14 -0.27
N LYS A 57 0.59 -0.05 0.25
CA LYS A 57 -0.19 -0.09 1.49
C LYS A 57 -1.32 -1.12 1.34
N GLY A 58 -1.46 -2.01 2.32
CA GLY A 58 -2.46 -3.08 2.30
C GLY A 58 -2.05 -4.34 1.55
N ALA A 59 -0.85 -4.41 0.97
CA ALA A 59 -0.39 -5.65 0.35
C ALA A 59 -0.23 -6.77 1.39
N ARG A 60 -0.88 -7.90 1.11
CA ARG A 60 -0.88 -9.09 1.96
C ARG A 60 0.19 -10.08 1.47
N VAL A 61 0.92 -10.66 2.42
CA VAL A 61 2.08 -11.55 2.16
C VAL A 61 1.79 -12.97 2.64
N LEU A 62 0.84 -13.11 3.57
CA LEU A 62 0.36 -14.41 3.99
C LEU A 62 -0.43 -15.05 2.85
N ASP A 63 -0.40 -16.37 2.80
CA ASP A 63 -1.28 -17.11 1.90
C ASP A 63 -2.75 -16.85 2.24
N THR A 64 -3.59 -17.02 1.21
CA THR A 64 -5.03 -16.80 1.27
C THR A 64 -5.69 -17.66 2.35
N THR A 65 -5.18 -18.88 2.60
CA THR A 65 -5.69 -19.79 3.62
C THR A 65 -5.52 -19.22 5.02
N ARG A 66 -4.31 -18.78 5.38
CA ARG A 66 -4.04 -18.13 6.68
C ARG A 66 -4.83 -16.84 6.83
N GLU A 67 -4.94 -16.03 5.78
CA GLU A 67 -5.74 -14.79 5.81
C GLU A 67 -7.21 -15.09 6.09
N THR A 68 -7.75 -16.16 5.50
CA THR A 68 -9.14 -16.59 5.72
C THR A 68 -9.35 -17.09 7.13
N LEU A 69 -8.43 -17.91 7.65
CA LEU A 69 -8.46 -18.43 9.01
C LEU A 69 -8.37 -17.31 10.06
N ILE A 70 -7.51 -16.30 9.83
CA ILE A 70 -7.41 -15.13 10.71
C ILE A 70 -8.73 -14.35 10.72
N ARG A 71 -9.31 -14.08 9.54
CA ARG A 71 -10.59 -13.36 9.44
C ARG A 71 -11.71 -14.10 10.17
N ASP A 72 -11.85 -15.40 9.90
CA ASP A 72 -12.85 -16.26 10.54
C ASP A 72 -12.70 -16.27 12.07
N ALA A 73 -11.47 -16.39 12.58
CA ALA A 73 -11.23 -16.32 14.02
C ALA A 73 -11.57 -14.94 14.62
N ILE A 74 -11.36 -13.85 13.88
CA ILE A 74 -11.71 -12.52 14.38
C ILE A 74 -13.24 -12.36 14.44
N GLU A 75 -13.96 -12.74 13.39
CA GLU A 75 -15.42 -12.59 13.29
C GLU A 75 -16.16 -13.52 14.27
N ASN A 76 -15.78 -14.80 14.30
CA ASN A 76 -16.52 -15.83 15.02
C ASN A 76 -16.07 -16.02 16.47
N PHE A 77 -14.88 -15.56 16.86
CA PHE A 77 -14.38 -15.69 18.23
C PHE A 77 -14.14 -14.34 18.91
N TYR A 78 -13.47 -13.38 18.26
CA TYR A 78 -13.08 -12.13 18.92
C TYR A 78 -14.19 -11.06 18.96
N LEU A 79 -15.00 -10.94 17.91
CA LEU A 79 -16.09 -9.97 17.83
C LEU A 79 -17.38 -10.40 18.55
N GLN A 80 -17.35 -11.55 19.25
CA GLN A 80 -18.48 -12.05 20.00
C GLN A 80 -18.78 -11.20 21.25
N PRO A 81 -20.03 -11.19 21.76
CA PRO A 81 -20.42 -10.40 22.94
C PRO A 81 -19.58 -10.70 24.19
N ALA A 82 -19.09 -11.93 24.32
CA ALA A 82 -18.20 -12.37 25.40
C ALA A 82 -16.82 -11.68 25.38
N ARG A 83 -16.45 -11.02 24.26
CA ARG A 83 -15.20 -10.26 24.04
C ARG A 83 -13.97 -10.89 24.71
N PRO A 84 -13.53 -12.07 24.23
CA PRO A 84 -12.32 -12.72 24.73
C PRO A 84 -11.10 -11.81 24.57
N LYS A 85 -10.11 -12.01 25.44
CA LYS A 85 -8.87 -11.19 25.43
C LYS A 85 -8.12 -11.41 24.11
N PHE A 86 -7.42 -10.40 23.63
CA PHE A 86 -6.58 -10.50 22.42
C PHE A 86 -5.57 -11.66 22.50
N SER A 87 -5.02 -11.94 23.69
CA SER A 87 -4.12 -13.08 23.89
C SER A 87 -4.80 -14.44 23.65
N GLN A 88 -6.10 -14.56 23.92
CA GLN A 88 -6.89 -15.76 23.62
C GLN A 88 -7.11 -15.90 22.11
N LEU A 89 -7.36 -14.80 21.40
CA LEU A 89 -7.44 -14.80 19.94
C LEU A 89 -6.12 -15.28 19.30
N VAL A 90 -4.97 -14.78 19.78
CA VAL A 90 -3.66 -15.20 19.26
C VAL A 90 -3.42 -16.70 19.48
N ARG A 91 -3.79 -17.22 20.66
CA ARG A 91 -3.69 -18.66 20.96
C ARG A 91 -4.62 -19.48 20.08
N GLU A 92 -5.85 -19.03 19.87
CA GLU A 92 -6.83 -19.73 19.04
C GLU A 92 -6.38 -19.80 17.57
N ILE A 93 -5.92 -18.67 17.00
CA ILE A 93 -5.35 -18.63 15.66
C ILE A 93 -4.15 -19.57 15.55
N SER A 94 -3.25 -19.57 16.54
CA SER A 94 -2.08 -20.46 16.55
C SER A 94 -2.48 -21.93 16.57
N LYS A 95 -3.50 -22.28 17.36
CA LYS A 95 -4.04 -23.64 17.45
C LYS A 95 -4.67 -24.09 16.12
N ARG A 96 -5.44 -23.23 15.47
CA ARG A 96 -6.05 -23.50 14.16
C ARG A 96 -4.99 -23.65 13.07
N CYS A 97 -3.99 -22.76 13.02
CA CYS A 97 -2.88 -22.89 12.09
C CYS A 97 -2.10 -24.20 12.29
N LEU A 98 -1.86 -24.61 13.55
CA LEU A 98 -1.20 -25.87 13.85
C LEU A 98 -2.01 -27.08 13.36
N LYS A 99 -3.33 -27.06 13.53
CA LYS A 99 -4.24 -28.11 13.02
C LYS A 99 -4.16 -28.26 11.51
N GLU A 100 -3.98 -27.16 10.79
CA GLU A 100 -3.84 -27.13 9.33
C GLU A 100 -2.39 -27.28 8.84
N ARG A 101 -1.43 -27.53 9.76
CA ARG A 101 0.01 -27.62 9.47
C ARG A 101 0.59 -26.34 8.83
N LEU A 102 0.02 -25.18 9.15
CA LEU A 102 0.46 -23.88 8.69
C LEU A 102 1.30 -23.18 9.76
N PRO A 103 2.31 -22.37 9.37
CA PRO A 103 3.08 -21.59 10.32
C PRO A 103 2.21 -20.51 10.96
N ALA A 104 2.23 -20.45 12.29
CA ALA A 104 1.45 -19.48 13.05
C ALA A 104 1.86 -18.03 12.67
N PRO A 105 0.89 -17.14 12.41
CA PRO A 105 1.17 -15.75 12.11
C PRO A 105 1.70 -15.00 13.35
N ASN A 106 2.52 -13.97 13.13
CA ASN A 106 2.96 -13.10 14.21
C ASN A 106 1.77 -12.33 14.83
N TRP A 107 1.78 -12.12 16.15
CA TRP A 107 0.74 -11.36 16.85
C TRP A 107 0.51 -9.95 16.27
N ARG A 108 1.55 -9.30 15.73
CA ARG A 108 1.43 -7.99 15.07
C ARG A 108 0.58 -8.07 13.81
N THR A 109 0.69 -9.16 13.05
CA THR A 109 -0.16 -9.41 11.87
C THR A 109 -1.61 -9.55 12.29
N ILE A 110 -1.88 -10.32 13.35
CA ILE A 110 -3.24 -10.49 13.88
C ILE A 110 -3.81 -9.15 14.36
N LYS A 111 -3.01 -8.35 15.09
CA LYS A 111 -3.42 -7.01 15.55
C LYS A 111 -3.76 -6.07 14.39
N ALA A 112 -2.97 -6.08 13.33
CA ALA A 112 -3.25 -5.31 12.12
C ALA A 112 -4.57 -5.73 11.48
N ARG A 113 -4.86 -7.03 11.39
CA ARG A 113 -6.12 -7.55 10.82
C ARG A 113 -7.35 -7.18 11.63
N VAL A 114 -7.24 -7.19 12.96
CA VAL A 114 -8.32 -6.70 13.83
C VAL A 114 -8.61 -5.22 13.56
N HIS A 115 -7.57 -4.40 13.40
CA HIS A 115 -7.73 -2.99 13.08
C HIS A 115 -8.34 -2.78 11.68
N ASP A 116 -7.90 -3.55 10.67
CA ASP A 116 -8.46 -3.49 9.31
C ASP A 116 -9.98 -3.76 9.31
N ILE A 117 -10.43 -4.77 10.07
CA ILE A 117 -11.86 -5.12 10.19
C ILE A 117 -12.65 -4.06 10.97
N ASP A 118 -12.08 -3.46 12.01
CA ASP A 118 -12.72 -2.36 12.75
C ASP A 118 -12.89 -1.12 11.85
N VAL A 119 -11.88 -0.78 11.05
CA VAL A 119 -11.96 0.31 10.07
C VAL A 119 -13.06 0.02 9.04
N GLU A 120 -13.12 -1.20 8.50
CA GLU A 120 -14.16 -1.62 7.55
C GLU A 120 -15.56 -1.54 8.17
N THR A 121 -15.72 -2.03 9.40
CA THR A 121 -16.99 -1.98 10.13
C THR A 121 -17.44 -0.54 10.36
N ARG A 122 -16.53 0.36 10.74
CA ARG A 122 -16.81 1.80 10.94
C ARG A 122 -17.06 2.55 9.64
N ALA A 123 -16.43 2.13 8.54
CA ALA A 123 -16.70 2.68 7.22
C ALA A 123 -18.11 2.28 6.76
N ARG A 124 -18.49 1.00 6.92
CA ARG A 124 -19.80 0.49 6.55
C ARG A 124 -20.95 1.22 7.26
N ARG A 125 -20.81 1.45 8.58
CA ARG A 125 -21.80 2.22 9.37
C ARG A 125 -21.97 3.68 8.95
N ARG A 126 -20.98 4.26 8.27
CA ARG A 126 -21.04 5.65 7.79
C ARG A 126 -21.67 5.77 6.39
N SER A 127 -21.74 4.67 5.65
CA SER A 127 -22.26 4.64 4.28
C SER A 127 -23.73 4.24 4.20
N GLU A 128 -24.36 3.85 5.32
CA GLU A 128 -25.81 3.67 5.40
C GLU A 128 -26.47 5.07 5.52
N PRO A 129 -27.23 5.53 4.52
CA PRO A 129 -27.98 6.77 4.64
C PRO A 129 -29.13 6.54 5.62
N VAL A 130 -29.22 7.41 6.62
CA VAL A 130 -30.32 7.48 7.59
C VAL A 130 -31.57 8.01 6.89
#